data_AF-A0A1D3RLC7-F1
#
_entry.id   AF-A0A1D3RLC7-F1
#
_cell.length_a   1.000
_cell.length_b   1.000
_cell.length_c   1.000
_cell.angle_alpha   90.00
_cell.angle_beta   90.00
_cell.angle_gamma   90.00
#
_symmetry.space_group_name_H-M   'P 1'
#
loop_
_entity.id
_entity.type
_entity.pdbx_description
1 polymer ?
#
loop_
_entity_poly.entity_id
_entity_poly.type
_entity_poly.pdbx_seq_one_letter_code
_entity_poly.pdbx_strand_id
1 'polypeptide(L)' 'MTIEKKAPKSKSVACKITAEQDARLVKLAEKLDITKSNLISQLMAQGYKDLTKNKTF' A
#
# COMPACT_ATOMS: atom_id res chain seq x y z
N MET A 1 33.41 -6.55 -14.39
CA MET A 1 32.22 -5.71 -14.64
C MET A 1 31.30 -5.82 -13.43
N THR A 2 31.25 -4.80 -12.58
CA THR A 2 30.39 -4.79 -11.39
C THR A 2 29.00 -4.37 -11.82
N ILE A 3 28.06 -5.31 -11.91
CA ILE A 3 26.66 -4.99 -12.19
C ILE A 3 26.08 -4.44 -10.88
N GLU A 4 26.12 -3.13 -10.72
CA GLU A 4 25.38 -2.45 -9.67
C GLU A 4 23.89 -2.79 -9.84
N LYS A 5 23.38 -3.69 -8.99
CA LYS A 5 21.94 -3.95 -8.89
C LYS A 5 21.29 -2.68 -8.34
N LYS A 6 20.86 -1.78 -9.23
CA LYS A 6 19.97 -0.66 -8.90
C LYS A 6 18.79 -1.23 -8.14
N ALA A 7 18.70 -0.93 -6.84
CA ALA A 7 17.52 -1.21 -6.05
C ALA A 7 16.30 -0.66 -6.81
N PRO A 8 15.20 -1.42 -6.93
CA PRO A 8 14.01 -0.93 -7.59
C PRO A 8 13.60 0.37 -6.92
N LYS A 9 13.61 1.48 -7.67
CA LYS A 9 13.12 2.78 -7.18
C LYS A 9 11.71 2.53 -6.64
N SER A 10 11.53 2.65 -5.33
CA SER A 10 10.22 2.63 -4.72
C SER A 10 9.45 3.80 -5.32
N LYS A 11 8.59 3.52 -6.31
CA LYS A 11 7.70 4.52 -6.87
C LYS A 11 6.72 4.86 -5.76
N SER A 12 6.96 5.96 -5.06
CA SER A 12 6.01 6.51 -4.11
C SER A 12 4.73 6.82 -4.88
N VAL A 13 3.67 6.06 -4.61
CA VAL A 13 2.36 6.30 -5.21
C VAL A 13 1.72 7.40 -4.37
N ALA A 14 1.69 8.62 -4.93
CA ALA A 14 0.93 9.71 -4.35
C ALA A 14 -0.57 9.40 -4.50
N CYS A 15 -1.17 8.80 -3.48
CA CYS A 15 -2.62 8.58 -3.44
C CYS A 15 -3.30 9.83 -2.88
N LYS A 16 -4.28 10.38 -3.60
CA LYS A 16 -5.13 11.45 -3.09
C LYS A 16 -6.19 10.85 -2.18
N ILE A 17 -5.94 10.89 -0.88
CA ILE A 17 -6.90 10.52 0.17
C ILE A 17 -7.39 11.77 0.90
N THR A 18 -8.63 11.76 1.36
CA THR A 18 -9.16 12.87 2.17
C THR A 18 -8.52 12.87 3.56
N ALA A 19 -8.55 14.01 4.26
CA ALA A 19 -8.03 14.12 5.62
C ALA A 19 -8.70 13.12 6.58
N GLU A 20 -10.01 12.85 6.40
CA GLU A 20 -10.72 11.87 7.19
C GLU A 20 -10.23 10.43 6.94
N GLN A 21 -9.97 10.08 5.68
CA GLN A 21 -9.42 8.76 5.32
C GLN A 21 -8.01 8.59 5.89
N ASP A 22 -7.18 9.63 5.86
CA ASP A 22 -5.84 9.59 6.46
C ASP A 22 -5.91 9.37 7.97
N ALA A 23 -6.79 10.11 8.67
CA ALA A 23 -6.98 9.95 10.11
C ALA A 23 -7.46 8.53 10.49
N ARG A 24 -8.33 7.92 9.68
CA ARG A 24 -8.76 6.53 9.88
C ARG A 24 -7.60 5.55 9.68
N LEU A 25 -6.79 5.75 8.63
CA LEU A 25 -5.61 4.90 8.36
C LEU A 25 -4.57 5.00 9.47
N VAL A 26 -4.31 6.20 10.01
CA VAL A 26 -3.40 6.39 11.13
C VAL A 26 -3.90 5.63 12.37
N LYS A 27 -5.17 5.83 12.76
CA LYS A 27 -5.76 5.12 13.91
C LYS A 27 -5.72 3.60 13.76
N LEU A 28 -5.93 3.09 12.56
CA LEU A 28 -5.85 1.65 12.28
C LEU A 28 -4.42 1.13 12.34
N ALA A 29 -3.46 1.89 11.81
CA ALA A 29 -2.05 1.54 11.85
C ALA A 29 -1.53 1.49 13.30
N GLU A 30 -1.91 2.46 14.14
CA GLU A 30 -1.60 2.49 15.57
C GLU A 30 -2.19 1.28 16.31
N LYS A 31 -3.45 0.93 16.07
CA LYS A 31 -4.09 -0.25 16.68
C LYS A 31 -3.40 -1.58 16.34
N LEU A 32 -2.78 -1.64 15.16
CA LEU A 32 -2.12 -2.83 14.64
C LEU A 32 -0.61 -2.82 14.87
N ASP A 33 -0.08 -1.77 15.53
CA ASP A 33 1.36 -1.54 15.76
C ASP A 33 2.20 -1.64 14.47
N ILE A 34 1.69 -1.08 13.37
CA ILE A 34 2.36 -1.03 12.07
C ILE A 34 2.44 0.39 11.54
N THR A 35 3.32 0.61 10.57
CA THR A 35 3.37 1.90 9.87
C THR A 35 2.18 2.06 8.93
N LYS A 36 1.71 3.31 8.77
CA LYS A 36 0.67 3.66 7.79
C LYS A 36 1.00 3.16 6.37
N SER A 37 2.27 3.24 5.97
CA SER A 37 2.72 2.74 4.66
C SER A 37 2.53 1.23 4.53
N ASN A 38 2.87 0.46 5.57
CA ASN A 38 2.67 -0.99 5.56
C ASN A 38 1.18 -1.35 5.46
N LEU A 39 0.33 -0.67 6.23
CA LEU A 39 -1.12 -0.83 6.16
C LEU A 39 -1.66 -0.55 4.75
N ILE A 40 -1.24 0.55 4.12
CA ILE A 40 -1.65 0.89 2.75
C ILE A 40 -1.20 -0.17 1.75
N SER A 41 0.03 -0.68 1.86
CA SER A 41 0.53 -1.74 0.98
C SER A 41 -0.30 -3.02 1.11
N GLN A 42 -0.71 -3.41 2.33
CA GLN A 42 -1.55 -4.58 2.55
C GLN A 42 -2.96 -4.39 1.97
N LEU A 43 -3.58 -3.22 2.21
CA LEU A 43 -4.90 -2.90 1.65
C LEU A 43 -4.90 -2.88 0.12
N MET A 44 -3.86 -2.32 -0.50
CA MET A 44 -3.70 -2.34 -1.96
C MET A 44 -3.53 -3.76 -2.50
N ALA A 45 -2.72 -4.59 -1.83
CA ALA A 45 -2.53 -5.98 -2.23
C ALA A 45 -3.82 -6.80 -2.09
N GLN A 46 -4.61 -6.56 -1.04
CA GLN A 46 -5.91 -7.21 -0.85
C GLN A 46 -6.93 -6.74 -1.89
N GLY A 47 -7.08 -5.43 -2.08
CA GLY A 47 -7.98 -4.89 -3.11
C GLY A 47 -7.64 -5.37 -4.51
N TYR A 48 -6.36 -5.46 -4.86
CA TYR A 48 -5.94 -6.05 -6.14
C TYR A 48 -6.32 -7.53 -6.24
N LYS A 49 -6.12 -8.33 -5.18
CA LYS A 49 -6.55 -9.73 -5.15
C LYS A 49 -8.06 -9.86 -5.32
N ASP A 50 -8.85 -9.02 -4.66
CA ASP A 50 -10.31 -9.08 -4.74
C ASP A 50 -10.82 -8.70 -6.13
N LEU A 51 -10.26 -7.64 -6.74
CA LEU A 51 -10.55 -7.24 -8.12
C LEU A 51 -10.16 -8.29 -9.16
N THR A 52 -9.08 -9.02 -8.92
CA THR A 52 -8.57 -10.04 -9.84
C THR A 52 -9.22 -11.41 -9.63
N LYS A 53 -9.70 -11.72 -8.42
CA LYS A 53 -10.42 -12.96 -8.12
C LYS A 53 -11.91 -12.91 -8.46
N ASN A 54 -12.56 -11.75 -8.37
CA ASN A 54 -13.95 -11.58 -8.82
C ASN A 54 -14.09 -11.38 -10.33
N LYS A 55 -13.01 -11.54 -11.10
CA LYS A 55 -13.09 -11.70 -12.55
C LYS A 55 -13.55 -13.12 -12.87
N THR A 56 -14.87 -13.31 -12.89
CA THR A 56 -15.50 -14.13 -13.93
C THR A 56 -15.14 -13.45 -15.26
N PHE A 57 -14.06 -13.91 -15.89
CA PHE A 57 -13.83 -13.67 -17.31
C PHE A 57 -14.68 -14.64 -18.12
#